data_AF-A0AAV2RMW8-F1
#
_entry.id   AF-A0AAV2RMW8-F1
#
_cell.length_a   1.000
_cell.length_b   1.000
_cell.length_c   1.000
_cell.angle_alpha   90.00
_cell.angle_beta   90.00
_cell.angle_gamma   90.00
#
_symmetry.space_group_name_H-M   'P 1'
#
loop_
_entity.id
_entity.type
_entity.pdbx_description
1 polymer ?
#
loop_
_entity_poly.entity_id
_entity_poly.type
_entity_poly.pdbx_seq_one_letter_code
_entity_poly.pdbx_strand_id
1 'polypeptide(L)'
;MDRTGQTVRLREGAVPTRFKAFPKHLKRVIKIRNPATKRSLQESSCPNEDLEVNIEVPSSSSSQIQPNAPSTPGVPSTLLAESGLVYPSPTKRKRIELEHSYVIKDSPRKIIKRSNQKIFDLKRKLNVSQQRVRRHRQKVKSLKTVIKHLKSEHKISSTCEEMLKETVSGVPLEIMQRITSGKKGKYPEELKKFALTLQFYSSKAYEYIRQTFDLSLPHQSQIRRWYSKIPAEPGFTEPAFKAMKEKAEEAKKNGGEIVCSLMLDEMAIKNQVFWDVHDQKYRGYVDLGYDVNDDSLPHAKDALVFMAVCVNASWKVPCAYFFY
;
A
#
# COMPACT_ATOMS: atom_id res chain seq x y z
N MET A 1 -34.21 35.38 6.65
CA MET A 1 -34.70 34.21 5.89
C MET A 1 -33.51 33.56 5.21
N ASP A 2 -33.48 32.23 5.19
CA ASP A 2 -32.24 31.46 5.10
C ASP A 2 -31.62 31.41 3.70
N ARG A 3 -30.29 31.30 3.68
CA ARG A 3 -29.48 30.89 2.51
C ARG A 3 -28.43 29.84 2.92
N THR A 4 -28.87 28.88 3.74
CA THR A 4 -28.04 27.74 4.18
C THR A 4 -27.64 26.87 2.98
N GLY A 5 -26.42 26.34 3.00
CA GLY A 5 -25.80 25.64 1.87
C GLY A 5 -26.58 24.44 1.34
N GLN A 6 -26.29 24.07 0.08
CA GLN A 6 -27.04 23.17 -0.81
C GLN A 6 -27.09 21.69 -0.37
N THR A 7 -27.56 21.43 0.85
CA THR A 7 -27.85 20.10 1.38
C THR A 7 -29.19 19.63 0.83
N VAL A 8 -29.18 18.82 -0.24
CA VAL A 8 -30.39 18.26 -0.83
C VAL A 8 -31.01 17.20 0.10
N ARG A 9 -31.73 17.67 1.11
CA ARG A 9 -32.57 16.83 1.97
C ARG A 9 -33.69 16.23 1.09
N LEU A 10 -33.85 14.91 1.16
CA LEU A 10 -34.95 14.22 0.49
C LEU A 10 -36.29 14.77 1.03
N ARG A 11 -37.26 14.98 0.13
CA ARG A 11 -38.60 15.43 0.55
C ARG A 11 -39.27 14.36 1.39
N GLU A 12 -40.10 14.80 2.33
CA GLU A 12 -40.99 13.92 3.08
C GLU A 12 -41.90 13.14 2.10
N GLY A 13 -42.05 11.83 2.31
CA GLY A 13 -42.71 10.93 1.36
C GLY A 13 -41.87 10.45 0.16
N ALA A 14 -40.58 10.80 0.04
CA ALA A 14 -39.74 10.34 -1.07
C ALA A 14 -39.45 8.82 -1.03
N VAL A 15 -40.18 8.05 -1.85
CA VAL A 15 -39.94 6.60 -2.04
C VAL A 15 -38.67 6.37 -2.89
N PRO A 16 -37.63 5.69 -2.38
CA PRO A 16 -36.39 5.49 -3.13
C PRO A 16 -36.58 4.47 -4.28
N THR A 17 -36.18 4.85 -5.48
CA THR A 17 -36.24 4.00 -6.67
C THR A 17 -35.33 2.77 -6.52
N ARG A 18 -35.91 1.62 -6.19
CA ARG A 18 -35.16 0.35 -6.11
C ARG A 18 -34.72 -0.10 -7.50
N PHE A 19 -33.45 0.15 -7.84
CA PHE A 19 -32.81 -0.36 -9.05
C PHE A 19 -32.86 -1.90 -9.08
N LYS A 20 -33.75 -2.47 -9.89
CA LYS A 20 -33.95 -3.94 -10.02
C LYS A 20 -32.67 -4.68 -10.39
N ALA A 21 -31.73 -4.02 -11.09
CA ALA A 21 -30.34 -4.45 -11.23
C ALA A 21 -29.43 -3.23 -11.44
N PHE A 22 -28.20 -3.29 -10.93
CA PHE A 22 -27.18 -2.26 -11.19
C PHE A 22 -26.63 -2.38 -12.63
N PRO A 23 -26.53 -1.30 -13.42
CA PRO A 23 -26.12 -1.36 -14.84
C PRO A 23 -24.76 -2.03 -15.04
N LYS A 24 -24.67 -2.98 -15.99
CA LYS A 24 -23.45 -3.79 -16.22
C LYS A 24 -22.19 -2.93 -16.47
N HIS A 25 -22.32 -1.80 -17.15
CA HIS A 25 -21.21 -0.90 -17.49
C HIS A 25 -20.73 -0.01 -16.31
N LEU A 26 -21.52 0.13 -15.24
CA LEU A 26 -21.14 0.86 -14.02
C LEU A 26 -20.55 -0.05 -12.93
N LYS A 27 -20.60 -1.38 -13.10
CA LYS A 27 -20.00 -2.31 -12.15
C LYS A 27 -18.48 -2.21 -12.22
N ARG A 28 -17.81 -2.08 -11.06
CA ARG A 28 -16.34 -2.05 -10.95
C ARG A 28 -15.74 -3.30 -11.62
N VAL A 29 -15.04 -3.12 -12.73
CA VAL A 29 -14.46 -4.23 -13.52
C VAL A 29 -13.28 -4.86 -12.76
N ILE A 30 -13.56 -5.96 -12.05
CA ILE A 30 -12.52 -6.77 -11.41
C ILE A 30 -11.80 -7.58 -12.49
N LYS A 31 -10.63 -7.11 -12.92
CA LYS A 31 -9.75 -7.85 -13.84
C LYS A 31 -9.10 -9.04 -13.11
N ILE A 32 -9.81 -10.17 -13.08
CA ILE A 32 -9.26 -11.44 -12.62
C ILE A 32 -8.08 -11.82 -13.52
N ARG A 33 -6.91 -12.11 -12.94
CA ARG A 33 -5.78 -12.67 -13.67
C ARG A 33 -6.01 -14.16 -13.88
N ASN A 34 -6.27 -14.56 -15.12
CA ASN A 34 -6.26 -15.98 -15.50
C ASN A 34 -4.88 -16.60 -15.18
N PRO A 35 -4.83 -17.75 -14.48
CA PRO A 35 -3.58 -18.49 -14.33
C PRO A 35 -3.11 -19.01 -15.69
N ALA A 36 -1.79 -19.20 -15.86
CA ALA A 36 -1.19 -19.47 -17.16
C ALA A 36 -1.72 -20.76 -17.82
N THR A 37 -2.24 -20.61 -19.04
CA THR A 37 -2.75 -21.69 -19.89
C THR A 37 -1.68 -22.76 -20.12
N LYS A 38 -2.00 -24.03 -19.84
CA LYS A 38 -1.22 -25.15 -20.36
C LYS A 38 -1.50 -25.30 -21.86
N ARG A 39 -0.47 -25.52 -22.66
CA ARG A 39 -0.63 -25.81 -24.10
C ARG A 39 -1.42 -27.10 -24.31
N SER A 40 -2.21 -27.10 -25.38
CA SER A 40 -3.03 -28.22 -25.84
C SER A 40 -2.23 -29.34 -26.48
N LEU A 41 -2.76 -30.55 -26.36
CA LEU A 41 -2.79 -31.56 -27.41
C LEU A 41 -4.26 -31.97 -27.57
N GLN A 42 -4.66 -32.35 -28.78
CA GLN A 42 -5.98 -32.90 -29.11
C GLN A 42 -5.96 -34.43 -28.80
N GLU A 43 -7.07 -35.18 -28.69
CA GLU A 43 -8.51 -34.94 -28.93
C GLU A 43 -9.31 -35.21 -27.60
N SER A 44 -10.60 -35.60 -27.47
CA SER A 44 -11.69 -35.93 -28.41
C SER A 44 -13.11 -35.71 -27.80
N SER A 45 -14.15 -35.98 -28.61
CA SER A 45 -15.52 -36.38 -28.27
C SER A 45 -16.07 -36.25 -26.83
N CYS A 46 -17.12 -35.43 -26.68
CA CYS A 46 -18.16 -35.44 -25.63
C CYS A 46 -19.14 -36.65 -25.82
N PRO A 47 -20.14 -36.95 -24.93
CA PRO A 47 -20.82 -36.00 -24.02
C PRO A 47 -21.42 -36.48 -22.66
N ASN A 48 -22.09 -35.53 -22.01
CA ASN A 48 -23.21 -35.60 -21.03
C ASN A 48 -23.01 -35.60 -19.49
N GLU A 49 -23.98 -34.89 -18.88
CA GLU A 49 -24.57 -34.93 -17.52
C GLU A 49 -23.76 -34.47 -16.28
N ASP A 50 -24.01 -33.21 -15.90
CA ASP A 50 -24.58 -32.72 -14.62
C ASP A 50 -24.05 -33.22 -13.26
N LEU A 51 -23.66 -32.27 -12.40
CA LEU A 51 -24.37 -31.91 -11.14
C LEU A 51 -23.66 -30.77 -10.38
N GLU A 52 -24.42 -29.97 -9.62
CA GLU A 52 -23.92 -28.86 -8.80
C GLU A 52 -23.40 -29.29 -7.42
N VAL A 53 -22.34 -28.63 -6.91
CA VAL A 53 -22.05 -28.56 -5.46
C VAL A 53 -21.47 -27.19 -5.08
N ASN A 54 -22.17 -26.43 -4.22
CA ASN A 54 -21.64 -25.27 -3.52
C ASN A 54 -20.81 -25.70 -2.28
N ILE A 55 -19.68 -25.02 -2.02
CA ILE A 55 -19.00 -25.06 -0.71
C ILE A 55 -18.54 -23.65 -0.34
N GLU A 56 -18.98 -23.17 0.83
CA GLU A 56 -18.71 -21.83 1.35
C GLU A 56 -17.37 -21.72 2.11
N VAL A 57 -16.97 -20.48 2.42
CA VAL A 57 -15.70 -20.15 3.10
C VAL A 57 -15.98 -19.60 4.50
N PRO A 58 -15.45 -20.20 5.58
CA PRO A 58 -15.54 -19.64 6.93
C PRO A 58 -14.44 -18.58 7.19
N SER A 59 -14.82 -17.47 7.80
CA SER A 59 -13.93 -16.37 8.24
C SER A 59 -13.63 -16.42 9.75
N SER A 60 -12.75 -15.52 10.21
CA SER A 60 -12.44 -15.21 11.62
C SER A 60 -13.63 -14.49 12.32
N SER A 61 -13.64 -14.14 13.63
CA SER A 61 -12.55 -13.75 14.54
C SER A 61 -12.97 -13.68 16.03
N SER A 62 -12.02 -13.30 16.92
CA SER A 62 -12.20 -12.58 18.22
C SER A 62 -12.39 -13.37 19.53
N SER A 63 -12.12 -12.68 20.67
CA SER A 63 -12.02 -13.24 22.04
C SER A 63 -12.07 -12.12 23.12
N GLN A 64 -12.69 -12.35 24.30
CA GLN A 64 -12.50 -11.65 25.61
C GLN A 64 -13.35 -12.37 26.71
N ILE A 65 -12.81 -12.87 27.85
CA ILE A 65 -12.45 -12.30 29.19
C ILE A 65 -13.55 -12.45 30.32
N GLN A 66 -13.33 -13.43 31.23
CA GLN A 66 -13.49 -13.48 32.73
C GLN A 66 -14.84 -13.11 33.46
N PRO A 67 -15.01 -13.30 34.81
CA PRO A 67 -14.83 -14.51 35.65
C PRO A 67 -15.90 -14.74 36.79
N ASN A 68 -15.68 -15.77 37.66
CA ASN A 68 -16.16 -15.96 39.07
C ASN A 68 -17.52 -16.65 39.41
N ALA A 69 -17.67 -17.03 40.70
CA ALA A 69 -18.68 -17.92 41.36
C ALA A 69 -19.13 -17.29 42.73
N PRO A 70 -19.80 -17.94 43.74
CA PRO A 70 -20.29 -19.34 43.92
C PRO A 70 -21.70 -19.52 44.62
N SER A 71 -22.07 -20.75 45.02
CA SER A 71 -23.11 -21.14 46.05
C SER A 71 -24.61 -20.85 45.74
N THR A 72 -25.68 -21.38 46.38
CA THR A 72 -25.94 -22.38 47.48
C THR A 72 -27.37 -23.03 47.31
N PRO A 73 -27.80 -24.10 48.06
CA PRO A 73 -29.02 -24.89 47.74
C PRO A 73 -30.16 -24.88 48.80
N GLY A 74 -31.28 -25.58 48.50
CA GLY A 74 -32.37 -25.94 49.44
C GLY A 74 -33.17 -27.19 48.99
N VAL A 75 -33.66 -27.99 49.94
CA VAL A 75 -34.33 -29.32 49.76
C VAL A 75 -35.26 -29.59 50.97
N PRO A 76 -36.34 -30.42 50.90
CA PRO A 76 -36.31 -31.89 50.73
C PRO A 76 -37.25 -32.35 49.57
N SER A 77 -38.16 -33.36 49.55
CA SER A 77 -38.74 -34.35 50.49
C SER A 77 -39.62 -35.36 49.69
N THR A 78 -40.11 -36.54 50.10
CA THR A 78 -39.95 -37.44 51.27
C THR A 78 -40.31 -38.89 50.83
N LEU A 79 -39.81 -39.96 51.50
CA LEU A 79 -40.43 -41.31 51.49
C LEU A 79 -40.11 -42.09 52.78
N LEU A 80 -41.03 -42.94 53.24
CA LEU A 80 -40.81 -43.92 54.30
C LEU A 80 -41.78 -45.12 54.15
N ALA A 81 -41.24 -46.30 53.84
CA ALA A 81 -41.87 -47.61 54.00
C ALA A 81 -40.76 -48.68 53.94
N GLU A 82 -40.73 -49.57 54.93
CA GLU A 82 -39.69 -50.59 55.16
C GLU A 82 -40.14 -51.97 54.63
N SER A 83 -39.29 -52.98 54.43
CA SER A 83 -37.82 -53.04 54.38
C SER A 83 -37.37 -54.24 53.52
N GLY A 84 -36.14 -54.21 53.02
CA GLY A 84 -35.54 -55.26 52.19
C GLY A 84 -34.40 -54.66 51.37
N LEU A 85 -33.19 -55.21 51.48
CA LEU A 85 -31.94 -54.52 51.09
C LEU A 85 -31.80 -54.26 49.57
N VAL A 86 -32.43 -53.18 49.09
CA VAL A 86 -32.21 -52.65 47.73
C VAL A 86 -30.87 -51.92 47.68
N TYR A 87 -29.84 -52.58 47.16
CA TYR A 87 -28.58 -51.95 46.82
C TYR A 87 -28.82 -50.85 45.75
N PRO A 88 -28.34 -49.61 45.95
CA PRO A 88 -28.71 -48.49 45.11
C PRO A 88 -28.15 -48.65 43.69
N SER A 89 -29.05 -48.63 42.71
CA SER A 89 -28.67 -48.64 41.28
C SER A 89 -27.73 -47.46 40.97
N PRO A 90 -26.61 -47.68 40.23
CA PRO A 90 -25.65 -46.61 39.97
C PRO A 90 -26.29 -45.42 39.26
N THR A 91 -26.35 -44.28 39.94
CA THR A 91 -26.76 -43.02 39.32
C THR A 91 -25.87 -42.73 38.11
N LYS A 92 -26.48 -42.36 36.98
CA LYS A 92 -25.74 -42.04 35.74
C LYS A 92 -24.73 -40.94 36.03
N ARG A 93 -23.45 -41.29 36.15
CA ARG A 93 -22.34 -40.33 36.30
C ARG A 93 -22.44 -39.33 35.14
N LYS A 94 -22.88 -38.10 35.43
CA LYS A 94 -22.75 -36.98 34.49
C LYS A 94 -21.26 -36.87 34.16
N ARG A 95 -20.93 -36.96 32.88
CA ARG A 95 -19.57 -37.18 32.40
C ARG A 95 -18.75 -35.89 32.55
N ILE A 96 -17.99 -35.77 33.64
CA ILE A 96 -17.13 -34.61 33.98
C ILE A 96 -15.86 -34.57 33.09
N GLU A 97 -16.03 -34.74 31.78
CA GLU A 97 -14.96 -34.80 30.77
C GLU A 97 -15.18 -33.73 29.67
N LEU A 98 -15.84 -32.62 29.97
CA LEU A 98 -16.16 -31.59 28.96
C LEU A 98 -15.71 -30.16 29.30
N GLU A 99 -15.37 -29.87 30.56
CA GLU A 99 -15.09 -28.50 31.02
C GLU A 99 -13.60 -28.10 31.02
N HIS A 100 -12.70 -29.02 30.67
CA HIS A 100 -11.26 -28.76 30.63
C HIS A 100 -10.74 -28.60 29.19
N SER A 101 -9.96 -27.54 28.94
CA SER A 101 -9.37 -27.22 27.62
C SER A 101 -8.53 -28.37 27.03
N TYR A 102 -7.96 -29.22 27.89
CA TYR A 102 -7.09 -30.34 27.51
C TYR A 102 -7.82 -31.67 27.27
N VAL A 103 -9.16 -31.70 27.25
CA VAL A 103 -9.93 -32.93 26.97
C VAL A 103 -9.63 -33.44 25.55
N ILE A 104 -9.00 -34.61 25.49
CA ILE A 104 -8.69 -35.30 24.25
C ILE A 104 -9.95 -36.04 23.74
N LYS A 105 -10.81 -35.32 23.03
CA LYS A 105 -12.13 -35.81 22.53
C LYS A 105 -12.07 -36.96 21.51
N ASP A 106 -10.90 -37.20 20.90
CA ASP A 106 -10.69 -38.27 19.91
C ASP A 106 -9.80 -39.38 20.48
N SER A 107 -10.14 -40.65 20.23
CA SER A 107 -9.32 -41.80 20.66
C SER A 107 -7.85 -41.66 20.22
N PRO A 108 -6.86 -42.03 21.07
CA PRO A 108 -5.44 -41.94 20.73
C PRO A 108 -5.07 -42.57 19.37
N ARG A 109 -5.69 -43.70 18.99
CA ARG A 109 -5.49 -44.34 17.67
C ARG A 109 -5.88 -43.41 16.50
N LYS A 110 -6.95 -42.63 16.66
CA LYS A 110 -7.46 -41.67 15.66
C LYS A 110 -6.55 -40.43 15.55
N ILE A 111 -5.97 -40.00 16.67
CA ILE A 111 -4.98 -38.92 16.71
C ILE A 111 -3.68 -39.35 16.04
N ILE A 112 -3.13 -40.52 16.40
CA ILE A 112 -1.94 -41.10 15.77
C ILE A 112 -2.15 -41.26 14.26
N LYS A 113 -3.32 -41.76 13.81
CA LYS A 113 -3.65 -41.85 12.38
C LYS A 113 -3.64 -40.49 11.68
N ARG A 114 -4.24 -39.44 12.27
CA ARG A 114 -4.19 -38.07 11.71
C ARG A 114 -2.76 -37.51 11.67
N SER A 115 -1.97 -37.70 12.72
CA SER A 115 -0.57 -37.24 12.77
C SER A 115 0.29 -37.94 11.72
N ASN A 116 0.16 -39.26 11.57
CA ASN A 116 0.87 -40.03 10.55
C ASN A 116 0.46 -39.60 9.12
N GLN A 117 -0.82 -39.34 8.87
CA GLN A 117 -1.28 -38.77 7.59
C GLN A 117 -0.67 -37.38 7.35
N LYS A 118 -0.66 -36.50 8.36
CA LYS A 118 -0.04 -35.16 8.27
C LYS A 118 1.45 -35.23 7.96
N ILE A 119 2.17 -36.18 8.58
CA ILE A 119 3.59 -36.46 8.32
C ILE A 119 3.80 -36.97 6.89
N PHE A 120 2.94 -37.86 6.40
CA PHE A 120 2.98 -38.34 5.02
C PHE A 120 2.78 -37.21 4.00
N ASP A 121 1.76 -36.37 4.20
CA ASP A 121 1.46 -35.23 3.33
C ASP A 121 2.59 -34.17 3.35
N LEU A 122 3.22 -33.94 4.51
CA LEU A 122 4.38 -33.07 4.64
C LEU A 122 5.61 -33.66 3.93
N LYS A 123 5.92 -34.95 4.09
CA LYS A 123 6.98 -35.64 3.35
C LYS A 123 6.74 -35.58 1.84
N ARG A 124 5.51 -35.79 1.37
CA ARG A 124 5.12 -35.68 -0.04
C ARG A 124 5.34 -34.25 -0.58
N LYS A 125 4.91 -33.22 0.15
CA LYS A 125 5.13 -31.81 -0.21
C LYS A 125 6.61 -31.44 -0.25
N LEU A 126 7.40 -31.90 0.73
CA LEU A 126 8.84 -31.70 0.82
C LEU A 126 9.55 -32.32 -0.39
N ASN A 127 9.26 -33.58 -0.73
CA ASN A 127 9.85 -34.27 -1.87
C ASN A 127 9.54 -33.56 -3.20
N VAL A 128 8.29 -33.13 -3.42
CA VAL A 128 7.89 -32.36 -4.61
C VAL A 128 8.61 -31.00 -4.67
N SER A 129 8.78 -30.33 -3.53
CA SER A 129 9.53 -29.07 -3.45
C SER A 129 11.02 -29.26 -3.77
N GLN A 130 11.68 -30.24 -3.15
CA GLN A 130 13.07 -30.60 -3.45
C GLN A 130 13.27 -31.00 -4.92
N GLN A 131 12.35 -31.75 -5.51
CA GLN A 131 12.42 -32.13 -6.92
C GLN A 131 12.26 -30.91 -7.85
N ARG A 132 11.38 -29.95 -7.51
CA ARG A 132 11.29 -28.66 -8.21
C ARG A 132 12.61 -27.89 -8.12
N VAL A 133 13.24 -27.82 -6.94
CA VAL A 133 14.55 -27.17 -6.74
C VAL A 133 15.65 -27.85 -7.55
N ARG A 134 15.73 -29.20 -7.56
CA ARG A 134 16.68 -29.95 -8.40
C ARG A 134 16.50 -29.64 -9.89
N ARG A 135 15.26 -29.64 -10.39
CA ARG A 135 14.96 -29.31 -11.80
C ARG A 135 15.37 -27.87 -12.15
N HIS A 136 15.11 -26.89 -11.26
CA HIS A 136 15.58 -25.51 -11.43
C HIS A 136 17.11 -25.41 -11.44
N ARG A 137 17.80 -26.04 -10.48
CA ARG A 137 19.28 -26.08 -10.45
C ARG A 137 19.86 -26.67 -11.74
N GLN A 138 19.26 -27.72 -12.29
CA GLN A 138 19.69 -28.31 -13.56
C GLN A 138 19.44 -27.38 -14.76
N LYS A 139 18.29 -26.70 -14.82
CA LYS A 139 18.02 -25.69 -15.87
C LYS A 139 18.99 -24.50 -15.78
N VAL A 140 19.35 -24.05 -14.57
CA VAL A 140 20.36 -23.01 -14.36
C VAL A 140 21.76 -23.47 -14.82
N LYS A 141 22.14 -24.74 -14.58
CA LYS A 141 23.39 -25.30 -15.14
C LYS A 141 23.38 -25.27 -16.67
N SER A 142 22.29 -25.72 -17.31
CA SER A 142 22.13 -25.71 -18.77
C SER A 142 22.18 -24.30 -19.36
N LEU A 143 21.52 -23.31 -18.76
CA LEU A 143 21.59 -21.92 -19.19
C LEU A 143 23.01 -21.35 -19.03
N LYS A 144 23.73 -21.68 -17.94
CA LYS A 144 25.13 -21.26 -17.76
C LYS A 144 26.08 -21.88 -18.79
N THR A 145 25.88 -23.13 -19.21
CA THR A 145 26.71 -23.74 -20.28
C THR A 145 26.44 -23.12 -21.64
N VAL A 146 25.17 -22.80 -21.97
CA VAL A 146 24.82 -22.06 -23.20
C VAL A 146 25.46 -20.67 -23.19
N ILE A 147 25.40 -19.92 -22.08
CA ILE A 147 26.04 -18.60 -21.97
C ILE A 147 27.57 -18.72 -22.12
N LYS A 148 28.22 -19.76 -21.55
CA LYS A 148 29.66 -19.97 -21.74
C LYS A 148 30.00 -20.20 -23.22
N HIS A 149 29.24 -21.04 -23.91
CA HIS A 149 29.42 -21.32 -25.34
C HIS A 149 29.21 -20.07 -26.21
N LEU A 150 28.19 -19.26 -25.92
CA LEU A 150 27.94 -18.02 -26.67
C LEU A 150 29.01 -16.94 -26.42
N LYS A 151 29.70 -16.96 -25.27
CA LYS A 151 30.87 -16.11 -25.02
C LYS A 151 32.13 -16.61 -25.75
N SER A 152 32.41 -17.92 -25.78
CA SER A 152 33.56 -18.45 -26.54
C SER A 152 33.40 -18.33 -28.05
N GLU A 153 32.16 -18.32 -28.55
CA GLU A 153 31.83 -18.05 -29.96
C GLU A 153 31.88 -16.54 -30.32
N HIS A 154 32.24 -15.66 -29.38
CA HIS A 154 32.14 -14.19 -29.48
C HIS A 154 30.73 -13.63 -29.80
N LYS A 155 29.70 -14.48 -29.84
CA LYS A 155 28.29 -14.14 -30.10
C LYS A 155 27.63 -13.36 -28.95
N ILE A 156 28.26 -13.30 -27.78
CA ILE A 156 28.00 -12.30 -26.72
C ILE A 156 29.31 -11.56 -26.46
N SER A 157 29.54 -10.50 -27.22
CA SER A 157 30.71 -9.62 -27.14
C SER A 157 30.69 -8.76 -25.86
N SER A 158 31.86 -8.58 -25.23
CA SER A 158 32.02 -7.59 -24.15
C SER A 158 32.02 -6.15 -24.69
N THR A 159 32.54 -5.95 -25.91
CA THR A 159 32.49 -4.70 -26.68
C THR A 159 31.07 -4.15 -26.77
N CYS A 160 30.05 -5.01 -26.90
CA CYS A 160 28.64 -4.57 -26.86
C CYS A 160 28.21 -4.10 -25.46
N GLU A 161 28.68 -4.75 -24.39
CA GLU A 161 28.44 -4.33 -23.00
C GLU A 161 29.20 -3.04 -22.64
N GLU A 162 30.36 -2.82 -23.26
CA GLU A 162 31.20 -1.61 -23.16
C GLU A 162 30.55 -0.45 -23.92
N MET A 163 30.26 -0.62 -25.22
CA MET A 163 29.56 0.37 -26.05
C MET A 163 28.21 0.79 -25.45
N LEU A 164 27.44 -0.13 -24.83
CA LEU A 164 26.18 0.23 -24.16
C LEU A 164 26.36 1.03 -22.86
N LYS A 165 27.52 0.95 -22.20
CA LYS A 165 27.86 1.80 -21.04
C LYS A 165 28.37 3.18 -21.46
N GLU A 166 29.05 3.25 -22.60
CA GLU A 166 29.54 4.52 -23.17
C GLU A 166 28.41 5.31 -23.83
N THR A 167 27.60 4.66 -24.67
CA THR A 167 26.47 5.31 -25.37
C THR A 167 25.28 5.63 -24.47
N VAL A 168 25.12 4.91 -23.34
CA VAL A 168 24.01 5.12 -22.42
C VAL A 168 24.51 5.34 -21.00
N SER A 169 24.61 6.60 -20.60
CA SER A 169 25.07 7.06 -19.28
C SER A 169 23.92 7.67 -18.45
N GLY A 170 24.14 7.89 -17.14
CA GLY A 170 23.20 8.58 -16.25
C GLY A 170 21.82 7.92 -16.11
N VAL A 171 20.75 8.71 -16.25
CA VAL A 171 19.36 8.31 -15.98
C VAL A 171 18.87 7.10 -16.81
N PRO A 172 19.02 7.05 -18.14
CA PRO A 172 18.62 5.88 -18.93
C PRO A 172 19.37 4.60 -18.54
N LEU A 173 20.66 4.69 -18.17
CA LEU A 173 21.44 3.53 -17.72
C LEU A 173 20.85 2.92 -16.44
N GLU A 174 20.51 3.75 -15.46
CA GLU A 174 19.85 3.29 -14.22
C GLU A 174 18.47 2.68 -14.49
N ILE A 175 17.70 3.23 -15.44
CA ILE A 175 16.41 2.66 -15.88
C ILE A 175 16.63 1.27 -16.49
N MET A 176 17.54 1.11 -17.46
CA MET A 176 17.85 -0.19 -18.06
C MET A 176 18.34 -1.20 -17.02
N GLN A 177 19.28 -0.81 -16.14
CA GLN A 177 19.74 -1.66 -15.05
C GLN A 177 18.59 -2.15 -14.16
N ARG A 178 17.63 -1.26 -13.83
CA ARG A 178 16.46 -1.60 -12.98
C ARG A 178 15.54 -2.61 -13.65
N ILE A 179 15.31 -2.48 -14.96
CA ILE A 179 14.52 -3.42 -15.76
C ILE A 179 15.23 -4.79 -15.79
N THR A 180 16.50 -4.83 -16.19
CA THR A 180 17.25 -6.09 -16.38
C THR A 180 17.54 -6.84 -15.07
N SER A 181 17.87 -6.13 -13.98
CA SER A 181 18.27 -6.76 -12.71
C SER A 181 17.18 -6.78 -11.63
N GLY A 182 16.04 -6.12 -11.85
CA GLY A 182 14.97 -6.00 -10.85
C GLY A 182 15.40 -5.21 -9.61
N LYS A 183 16.30 -4.22 -9.76
CA LYS A 183 16.98 -3.43 -8.70
C LYS A 183 16.00 -2.61 -7.83
N LYS A 184 15.41 -3.23 -6.79
CA LYS A 184 14.51 -2.57 -5.79
C LYS A 184 15.24 -1.71 -4.75
N GLY A 185 16.36 -1.09 -5.13
CA GLY A 185 17.21 -0.30 -4.24
C GLY A 185 16.74 1.15 -4.05
N LYS A 186 17.57 1.95 -3.35
CA LYS A 186 17.43 3.41 -3.31
C LYS A 186 17.50 3.97 -4.74
N TYR A 187 16.88 5.13 -4.96
CA TYR A 187 16.99 5.88 -6.22
C TYR A 187 18.19 6.83 -6.12
N PRO A 188 19.13 6.83 -7.08
CA PRO A 188 20.22 7.80 -7.13
C PRO A 188 19.67 9.20 -7.43
N GLU A 189 20.46 10.23 -7.14
CA GLU A 189 19.94 11.59 -7.11
C GLU A 189 19.54 12.15 -8.48
N GLU A 190 20.28 11.84 -9.54
CA GLU A 190 19.92 12.16 -10.92
C GLU A 190 18.53 11.60 -11.29
N LEU A 191 18.27 10.34 -10.94
CA LEU A 191 16.99 9.67 -11.20
C LEU A 191 15.86 10.25 -10.34
N LYS A 192 16.15 10.77 -9.13
CA LYS A 192 15.17 11.55 -8.35
C LYS A 192 14.88 12.89 -9.04
N LYS A 193 15.92 13.65 -9.41
CA LYS A 193 15.81 14.95 -10.08
C LYS A 193 14.98 14.83 -11.35
N PHE A 194 15.33 13.89 -12.23
CA PHE A 194 14.55 13.56 -13.43
C PHE A 194 13.08 13.20 -13.11
N ALA A 195 12.84 12.31 -12.14
CA ALA A 195 11.48 11.91 -11.79
C ALA A 195 10.64 13.06 -11.20
N LEU A 196 11.25 13.95 -10.41
CA LEU A 196 10.61 15.15 -9.86
C LEU A 196 10.28 16.15 -10.98
N THR A 197 11.25 16.50 -11.82
CA THR A 197 11.08 17.42 -12.96
C THR A 197 10.02 16.92 -13.95
N LEU A 198 10.03 15.63 -14.29
CA LEU A 198 9.05 15.05 -15.21
C LEU A 198 7.63 15.02 -14.60
N GLN A 199 7.50 14.71 -13.31
CA GLN A 199 6.22 14.74 -12.59
C GLN A 199 5.68 16.17 -12.40
N PHE A 200 6.57 17.16 -12.29
CA PHE A 200 6.24 18.60 -12.27
C PHE A 200 5.71 19.08 -13.63
N TYR A 201 6.39 18.75 -14.74
CA TYR A 201 5.93 19.14 -16.08
C TYR A 201 4.62 18.43 -16.48
N SER A 202 4.47 17.13 -16.22
CA SER A 202 3.20 16.43 -16.47
C SER A 202 3.10 15.09 -15.74
N SER A 203 2.12 15.00 -14.83
CA SER A 203 1.72 13.75 -14.18
C SER A 203 1.35 12.64 -15.16
N LYS A 204 0.70 13.00 -16.29
CA LYS A 204 0.33 12.06 -17.36
C LYS A 204 1.56 11.56 -18.12
N ALA A 205 2.51 12.43 -18.45
CA ALA A 205 3.74 12.04 -19.13
C ALA A 205 4.61 11.16 -18.21
N TYR A 206 4.72 11.52 -16.93
CA TYR A 206 5.39 10.71 -15.91
C TYR A 206 4.78 9.31 -15.80
N GLU A 207 3.46 9.21 -15.72
CA GLU A 207 2.78 7.93 -15.62
C GLU A 207 2.90 7.08 -16.90
N TYR A 208 2.78 7.68 -18.09
CA TYR A 208 3.04 7.00 -19.36
C TYR A 208 4.47 6.44 -19.43
N ILE A 209 5.49 7.28 -19.21
CA ILE A 209 6.90 6.89 -19.25
C ILE A 209 7.17 5.79 -18.20
N ARG A 210 6.59 5.91 -17.01
CA ARG A 210 6.69 4.88 -15.96
C ARG A 210 6.05 3.55 -16.34
N GLN A 211 4.95 3.55 -17.09
CA GLN A 211 4.33 2.33 -17.61
C GLN A 211 5.16 1.72 -18.74
N THR A 212 5.70 2.53 -19.65
CA THR A 212 6.57 2.09 -20.76
C THR A 212 7.87 1.44 -20.27
N PHE A 213 8.48 1.96 -19.20
CA PHE A 213 9.72 1.42 -18.62
C PHE A 213 9.50 0.44 -17.45
N ASP A 214 8.57 -0.52 -17.59
CA ASP A 214 8.32 -1.63 -16.65
C ASP A 214 8.21 -1.22 -15.16
N LEU A 215 7.62 -0.06 -14.88
CA LEU A 215 7.45 0.50 -13.53
C LEU A 215 8.77 0.77 -12.76
N SER A 216 9.90 0.83 -13.47
CA SER A 216 11.26 1.09 -12.93
C SER A 216 11.43 2.47 -12.30
N LEU A 217 10.63 3.46 -12.74
CA LEU A 217 10.55 4.79 -12.16
C LEU A 217 9.79 4.80 -10.81
N PRO A 218 10.10 5.76 -9.91
CA PRO A 218 9.44 5.90 -8.61
C PRO A 218 7.91 5.84 -8.67
N HIS A 219 7.27 5.24 -7.67
CA HIS A 219 5.83 5.43 -7.51
C HIS A 219 5.51 6.90 -7.17
N GLN A 220 4.36 7.44 -7.60
CA GLN A 220 3.97 8.82 -7.28
C GLN A 220 3.96 9.11 -5.77
N SER A 221 3.63 8.11 -4.93
CA SER A 221 3.71 8.25 -3.46
C SER A 221 5.14 8.40 -2.93
N GLN A 222 6.15 7.89 -3.64
CA GLN A 222 7.56 8.14 -3.31
C GLN A 222 7.96 9.57 -3.65
N ILE A 223 7.44 10.13 -4.76
CA ILE A 223 7.62 11.55 -5.11
C ILE A 223 6.93 12.46 -4.09
N ARG A 224 5.68 12.17 -3.71
CA ARG A 224 4.99 12.87 -2.61
C ARG A 224 5.82 12.84 -1.31
N ARG A 225 6.40 11.68 -0.96
CA ARG A 225 7.31 11.50 0.20
C ARG A 225 8.70 12.17 0.02
N TRP A 226 9.03 12.70 -1.15
CA TRP A 226 10.22 13.52 -1.36
C TRP A 226 9.89 15.02 -1.24
N TYR A 227 8.71 15.45 -1.71
CA TYR A 227 8.21 16.80 -1.46
C TYR A 227 7.88 17.04 0.03
N SER A 228 7.28 16.07 0.73
CA SER A 228 6.96 16.12 2.18
C SER A 228 8.19 16.05 3.11
N LYS A 229 9.35 16.51 2.63
CA LYS A 229 10.62 16.66 3.35
C LYS A 229 11.19 18.07 3.19
N ILE A 230 10.63 18.87 2.30
CA ILE A 230 10.98 20.26 2.09
C ILE A 230 10.05 21.06 3.02
N PRO A 231 10.56 21.84 3.98
CA PRO A 231 9.72 22.70 4.79
C PRO A 231 9.05 23.74 3.88
N ALA A 232 7.73 23.79 3.95
CA ALA A 232 6.86 24.67 3.16
C ALA A 232 5.65 25.03 4.03
N GLU A 233 5.93 25.74 5.11
CA GLU A 233 4.95 26.40 5.96
C GLU A 233 4.89 27.90 5.61
N PRO A 234 3.79 28.61 5.96
CA PRO A 234 3.72 30.06 5.83
C PRO A 234 4.85 30.76 6.59
N GLY A 235 5.18 31.97 6.13
CA GLY A 235 6.40 32.68 6.53
C GLY A 235 7.51 32.58 5.50
N PHE A 236 8.75 32.81 5.95
CA PHE A 236 9.94 32.90 5.11
C PHE A 236 10.51 31.50 4.78
N THR A 237 10.59 31.18 3.49
CA THR A 237 10.97 29.84 3.00
C THR A 237 12.50 29.67 3.01
N GLU A 238 13.07 29.07 4.06
CA GLU A 238 14.53 28.82 4.17
C GLU A 238 15.17 28.20 2.90
N PRO A 239 14.58 27.17 2.24
CA PRO A 239 15.12 26.65 0.98
C PRO A 239 15.28 27.69 -0.14
N ALA A 240 14.41 28.70 -0.19
CA ALA A 240 14.49 29.79 -1.16
C ALA A 240 15.67 30.73 -0.84
N PHE A 241 15.81 31.14 0.43
CA PHE A 241 16.94 31.97 0.86
C PHE A 241 18.28 31.27 0.68
N LYS A 242 18.35 29.95 0.92
CA LYS A 242 19.53 29.15 0.62
C LYS A 242 19.89 29.17 -0.87
N ALA A 243 18.92 28.94 -1.76
CA ALA A 243 19.15 28.99 -3.20
C ALA A 243 19.58 30.38 -3.70
N MET A 244 19.00 31.45 -3.13
CA MET A 244 19.41 32.84 -3.42
C MET A 244 20.82 33.15 -2.92
N LYS A 245 21.22 32.61 -1.76
CA LYS A 245 22.60 32.71 -1.24
C LYS A 245 23.60 31.99 -2.15
N GLU A 246 23.31 30.75 -2.54
CA GLU A 246 24.15 29.99 -3.48
C GLU A 246 24.33 30.74 -4.81
N LYS A 247 23.26 31.35 -5.33
CA LYS A 247 23.29 32.26 -6.49
C LYS A 247 24.16 33.50 -6.28
N ALA A 248 24.04 34.17 -5.12
CA ALA A 248 24.82 35.36 -4.83
C ALA A 248 26.33 35.06 -4.66
N GLU A 249 26.68 33.91 -4.10
CA GLU A 249 28.07 33.45 -4.02
C GLU A 249 28.64 33.04 -5.39
N GLU A 250 27.82 32.45 -6.28
CA GLU A 250 28.18 32.18 -7.68
C GLU A 250 28.48 33.48 -8.44
N ALA A 251 27.62 34.49 -8.32
CA ALA A 251 27.85 35.80 -8.94
C ALA A 251 29.12 36.49 -8.42
N LYS A 252 29.36 36.48 -7.10
CA LYS A 252 30.54 37.11 -6.49
C LYS A 252 31.86 36.45 -6.91
N LYS A 253 31.87 35.12 -7.12
CA LYS A 253 33.02 34.40 -7.72
C LYS A 253 33.31 34.84 -9.16
N ASN A 254 32.27 35.23 -9.90
CA ASN A 254 32.35 35.74 -11.27
C ASN A 254 32.56 37.27 -11.32
N GLY A 255 32.86 37.94 -10.20
CA GLY A 255 33.11 39.38 -10.12
C GLY A 255 31.86 40.27 -10.19
N GLY A 256 30.66 39.70 -10.10
CA GLY A 256 29.39 40.43 -10.12
C GLY A 256 28.64 40.40 -8.79
N GLU A 257 27.67 41.30 -8.62
CA GLU A 257 26.68 41.26 -7.54
C GLU A 257 25.29 40.95 -8.11
N ILE A 258 24.43 40.31 -7.32
CA ILE A 258 23.03 40.07 -7.69
C ILE A 258 22.17 41.24 -7.21
N VAL A 259 21.41 41.83 -8.12
CA VAL A 259 20.42 42.86 -7.82
C VAL A 259 19.03 42.27 -8.03
N CYS A 260 18.21 42.26 -6.98
CA CYS A 260 16.83 41.79 -7.04
C CYS A 260 15.83 42.90 -6.70
N SER A 261 14.71 42.91 -7.42
CA SER A 261 13.49 43.58 -7.00
C SER A 261 12.66 42.62 -6.14
N LEU A 262 12.03 43.12 -5.08
CA LEU A 262 11.08 42.35 -4.27
C LEU A 262 9.66 42.72 -4.71
N MET A 263 8.96 41.75 -5.30
CA MET A 263 7.55 41.87 -5.65
C MET A 263 6.68 41.31 -4.52
N LEU A 264 5.53 41.94 -4.31
CA LEU A 264 4.46 41.49 -3.42
C LEU A 264 3.17 41.43 -4.26
N ASP A 265 2.35 40.41 -4.06
CA ASP A 265 1.04 40.29 -4.70
C ASP A 265 0.05 39.52 -3.81
N GLU A 266 -1.25 39.78 -3.96
CA GLU A 266 -2.32 39.23 -3.13
C GLU A 266 -3.23 38.32 -3.97
N MET A 267 -3.43 37.08 -3.52
CA MET A 267 -4.21 36.07 -4.24
C MET A 267 -5.36 35.53 -3.39
N ALA A 268 -6.59 35.75 -3.84
CA ALA A 268 -7.77 35.15 -3.24
C ALA A 268 -7.73 33.62 -3.27
N ILE A 269 -7.87 32.99 -2.11
CA ILE A 269 -7.91 31.55 -1.91
C ILE A 269 -9.31 31.08 -1.52
N LYS A 270 -9.56 29.78 -1.71
CA LYS A 270 -10.83 29.19 -1.29
C LYS A 270 -10.84 29.01 0.24
N ASN A 271 -11.64 29.83 0.93
CA ASN A 271 -11.98 29.66 2.33
C ASN A 271 -12.48 28.21 2.60
N GLN A 272 -11.61 27.40 3.22
CA GLN A 272 -11.88 26.01 3.60
C GLN A 272 -10.84 25.55 4.63
N VAL A 273 -11.31 25.24 5.84
CA VAL A 273 -10.51 24.55 6.85
C VAL A 273 -10.49 23.04 6.56
N PHE A 274 -9.34 22.38 6.76
CA PHE A 274 -9.19 20.93 6.71
C PHE A 274 -8.11 20.44 7.67
N TRP A 275 -8.22 19.19 8.12
CA TRP A 275 -7.20 18.54 8.96
C TRP A 275 -6.08 17.95 8.11
N ASP A 276 -4.83 18.32 8.39
CA ASP A 276 -3.66 17.69 7.79
C ASP A 276 -3.24 16.46 8.60
N VAL A 277 -3.31 15.29 7.97
CA VAL A 277 -2.96 14.00 8.59
C VAL A 277 -1.45 13.82 8.73
N HIS A 278 -0.63 14.57 7.97
CA HIS A 278 0.83 14.46 8.03
C HIS A 278 1.41 15.30 9.18
N ASP A 279 0.95 16.54 9.32
CA ASP A 279 1.50 17.49 10.30
C ASP A 279 0.63 17.62 11.56
N GLN A 280 -0.49 16.88 11.62
CA GLN A 280 -1.42 16.80 12.76
C GLN A 280 -1.95 18.18 13.22
N LYS A 281 -2.23 19.06 12.27
CA LYS A 281 -2.83 20.40 12.51
C LYS A 281 -3.95 20.70 11.53
N TYR A 282 -4.84 21.63 11.90
CA TYR A 282 -5.76 22.23 10.93
C TYR A 282 -5.01 23.23 10.03
N ARG A 283 -5.36 23.23 8.73
CA ARG A 283 -4.91 24.23 7.74
C ARG A 283 -6.14 24.94 7.17
N GLY A 284 -6.00 26.22 6.81
CA GLY A 284 -7.08 27.06 6.27
C GLY A 284 -7.53 28.23 7.16
N TYR A 285 -6.91 28.38 8.33
CA TYR A 285 -6.99 29.61 9.13
C TYR A 285 -5.95 30.64 8.65
N VAL A 286 -6.08 31.88 9.15
CA VAL A 286 -5.06 32.93 9.04
C VAL A 286 -3.74 32.44 9.66
N ASP A 287 -2.65 32.56 8.92
CA ASP A 287 -1.31 32.15 9.31
C ASP A 287 -0.30 33.16 8.77
N LEU A 288 0.21 33.98 9.69
CA LEU A 288 1.17 35.05 9.43
C LEU A 288 2.63 34.60 9.67
N GLY A 289 2.91 33.29 9.63
CA GLY A 289 4.27 32.76 9.81
C GLY A 289 4.76 32.78 11.26
N TYR A 290 3.84 32.73 12.21
CA TYR A 290 4.09 32.58 13.64
C TYR A 290 3.33 31.32 14.13
N ASP A 291 3.92 30.51 15.01
CA ASP A 291 3.35 29.25 15.53
C ASP A 291 2.16 29.46 16.51
N VAL A 292 1.16 30.25 16.12
CA VAL A 292 -0.08 30.50 16.87
C VAL A 292 -1.09 29.42 16.52
N ASN A 293 -0.99 28.26 17.18
CA ASN A 293 -1.97 27.19 17.08
C ASN A 293 -3.20 27.53 17.94
N ASP A 294 -4.07 28.41 17.44
CA ASP A 294 -5.32 28.82 18.07
C ASP A 294 -6.51 28.56 17.13
N ASP A 295 -7.37 27.60 17.51
CA ASP A 295 -8.57 27.23 16.74
C ASP A 295 -9.65 28.33 16.70
N SER A 296 -9.46 29.47 17.39
CA SER A 296 -10.32 30.65 17.30
C SER A 296 -9.92 31.63 16.19
N LEU A 297 -8.80 31.40 15.49
CA LEU A 297 -8.35 32.23 14.38
C LEU A 297 -9.38 32.25 13.23
N PRO A 298 -9.55 33.41 12.54
CA PRO A 298 -10.44 33.47 11.39
C PRO A 298 -9.97 32.55 10.26
N HIS A 299 -10.92 32.10 9.43
CA HIS A 299 -10.60 31.38 8.20
C HIS A 299 -9.94 32.33 7.20
N ALA A 300 -8.80 31.93 6.64
CA ALA A 300 -8.16 32.72 5.58
C ALA A 300 -9.03 32.80 4.32
N LYS A 301 -8.93 33.92 3.64
CA LYS A 301 -9.59 34.24 2.36
C LYS A 301 -8.56 34.60 1.30
N ASP A 302 -7.43 35.15 1.69
CA ASP A 302 -6.44 35.70 0.78
C ASP A 302 -5.02 35.24 1.18
N ALA A 303 -4.10 35.28 0.21
CA ALA A 303 -2.72 34.84 0.36
C ALA A 303 -1.76 35.90 -0.18
N LEU A 304 -0.93 36.47 0.70
CA LEU A 304 0.09 37.46 0.35
C LEU A 304 1.38 36.72 0.00
N VAL A 305 1.90 36.91 -1.22
CA VAL A 305 3.09 36.20 -1.72
C VAL A 305 4.21 37.18 -2.02
N PHE A 306 5.39 36.90 -1.48
CA PHE A 306 6.62 37.65 -1.71
C PHE A 306 7.50 36.92 -2.72
N MET A 307 7.91 37.60 -3.80
CA MET A 307 8.76 37.03 -4.85
C MET A 307 9.97 37.91 -5.13
N ALA A 308 11.16 37.35 -4.91
CA ALA A 308 12.40 37.97 -5.36
C ALA A 308 12.56 37.73 -6.87
N VAL A 309 12.69 38.81 -7.64
CA VAL A 309 12.92 38.78 -9.08
C VAL A 309 14.27 39.44 -9.37
N CYS A 310 15.19 38.68 -9.95
CA CYS A 310 16.51 39.20 -10.27
C CYS A 310 16.44 40.14 -11.50
N VAL A 311 17.11 41.28 -11.40
CA VAL A 311 17.15 42.33 -12.43
C VAL A 311 18.27 42.06 -13.43
N ASN A 312 19.41 41.55 -12.97
CA ASN A 312 20.59 41.30 -13.79
C ASN A 312 20.81 39.82 -14.17
N ALA A 313 19.85 38.93 -13.86
CA ALA A 313 19.83 37.54 -14.34
C ALA A 313 18.39 37.02 -14.46
N SER A 314 18.13 36.11 -15.40
CA SER A 314 16.78 35.63 -15.73
C SER A 314 16.23 34.60 -14.75
N TRP A 315 16.02 34.98 -13.48
CA TRP A 315 15.37 34.11 -12.49
C TRP A 315 14.44 34.86 -11.52
N LYS A 316 13.44 34.14 -11.00
CA LYS A 316 12.52 34.59 -9.96
C LYS A 316 12.20 33.45 -8.99
N VAL A 317 12.08 33.76 -7.70
CA VAL A 317 11.89 32.78 -6.62
C VAL A 317 10.88 33.34 -5.60
N PRO A 318 9.78 32.63 -5.27
CA PRO A 318 8.96 32.97 -4.11
C PRO A 318 9.77 32.75 -2.83
N CYS A 319 9.87 33.77 -1.99
CA CYS A 319 10.71 33.76 -0.78
C CYS A 319 9.91 33.75 0.52
N ALA A 320 8.65 34.21 0.51
CA ALA A 320 7.71 34.05 1.62
C ALA A 320 6.27 34.02 1.12
N TYR A 321 5.36 33.48 1.92
CA TYR A 321 3.91 33.61 1.72
C TYR A 321 3.17 33.56 3.06
N PHE A 322 2.01 34.21 3.13
CA PHE A 322 1.22 34.37 4.35
C PHE A 322 -0.28 34.25 4.02
N PHE A 323 -1.10 33.79 4.95
CA PHE A 323 -2.56 33.63 4.79
C PHE A 323 -3.30 34.56 5.75
N TYR A 324 -4.35 35.25 5.28
CA TYR A 324 -5.15 36.21 6.05
C TYR A 324 -6.63 36.27 5.61
#